data_AF-A0A5C8UIZ9-F1
#
_entry.id   AF-A0A5C8UIZ9-F1
#
_cell.length_a   1.000
_cell.length_b   1.000
_cell.length_c   1.000
_cell.angle_alpha   90.00
_cell.angle_beta   90.00
_cell.angle_gamma   90.00
#
_symmetry.space_group_name_H-M   'P 1'
#
loop_
_entity.id
_entity.type
_entity.pdbx_description
1 polymer ?
#
loop_
_entity_poly.entity_id
_entity_poly.type
_entity_poly.pdbx_seq_one_letter_code
_entity_poly.pdbx_strand_id
1 'polypeptide(L)'
;MKRFALLTTLVTAVLTLVLPFVGGGGPALGAAASATAAEIRVPVFASPVARAARATVQISVPGIDAIVSRAAHTADYLKTDTEHLGQKPVPVPVVVVPPAPPAPPASRTVSGHRATPSAASGTAERRAAAVATGSGCPGSAGGGGSAPGRTSGGGVAGTTSGDIQSFSAAYNAIRAANCLPSIPAGNFRYDSCMEQRLFWMAEDPSTDPMSAWGHLGSVRSDGVPSVGCDGNLAGGTGNTGATVAQKWWDSAPHRLSLYKPSYAGGTGGVCIYFAMTHGGIPNEPHSFTRAAARWGGC
;
A
#
# COMPACT_ATOMS: atom_id res chain seq x y z
N MET A 1 -9.64 -13.84 -54.10
CA MET A 1 -9.84 -13.53 -52.65
C MET A 1 -11.24 -12.97 -52.37
N LYS A 2 -12.31 -13.63 -52.84
CA LYS A 2 -13.72 -13.20 -52.59
C LYS A 2 -14.62 -14.33 -52.07
N ARG A 3 -14.07 -15.54 -51.87
CA ARG A 3 -14.82 -16.72 -51.41
C ARG A 3 -14.65 -17.02 -49.90
N PHE A 4 -13.71 -16.34 -49.23
CA PHE A 4 -13.49 -16.51 -47.78
C PHE A 4 -14.34 -15.58 -46.91
N ALA A 5 -14.78 -14.42 -47.43
CA ALA A 5 -15.59 -13.47 -46.66
C ALA A 5 -17.05 -13.94 -46.44
N LEU A 6 -17.54 -14.87 -47.27
CA LEU A 6 -18.94 -15.35 -47.25
C LEU A 6 -19.14 -16.52 -46.28
N LEU A 7 -18.07 -17.20 -45.86
CA LEU A 7 -18.11 -18.31 -44.92
C LEU A 7 -18.09 -17.84 -43.45
N THR A 8 -17.46 -16.70 -43.16
CA THR A 8 -17.42 -16.11 -41.81
C THR A 8 -18.73 -15.46 -41.38
N THR A 9 -19.56 -14.97 -42.31
CA THR A 9 -20.85 -14.36 -41.97
C THR A 9 -21.95 -15.40 -41.66
N LEU A 10 -21.89 -16.60 -42.26
CA LEU A 10 -22.86 -17.66 -42.00
C LEU A 10 -22.65 -18.34 -40.63
N VAL A 11 -21.42 -18.46 -40.15
CA VAL A 11 -21.13 -19.08 -38.84
C VAL A 11 -21.57 -18.18 -37.66
N THR A 12 -21.58 -16.86 -37.85
CA THR A 12 -21.97 -15.93 -36.78
C THR A 12 -23.50 -15.81 -36.64
N ALA A 13 -24.27 -16.06 -37.71
CA ALA A 13 -25.74 -15.99 -37.68
C ALA A 13 -26.40 -17.24 -37.06
N VAL A 14 -25.75 -18.41 -37.12
CA VAL A 14 -26.30 -19.67 -36.59
C VAL A 14 -26.07 -19.79 -35.07
N LEU A 15 -25.04 -19.15 -34.51
CA LEU A 15 -24.77 -19.16 -33.06
C LEU A 15 -25.67 -18.20 -32.24
N THR A 16 -26.37 -17.27 -32.89
CA THR A 16 -27.28 -16.33 -32.20
C THR A 16 -28.76 -16.72 -32.25
N LEU A 17 -29.13 -17.79 -32.98
CA LEU A 17 -30.53 -18.12 -33.26
C LEU A 17 -31.03 -19.46 -32.65
N VAL A 18 -30.15 -20.26 -32.01
CA VAL A 18 -30.50 -21.60 -31.50
C VAL A 18 -29.98 -21.87 -30.08
N LEU A 19 -30.06 -20.89 -29.17
CA LEU A 19 -30.00 -21.15 -27.73
C LEU A 19 -31.28 -20.63 -27.06
N PRO A 20 -32.20 -21.53 -26.64
CA PRO A 20 -33.37 -21.12 -25.90
C PRO A 20 -32.98 -20.65 -24.50
N PHE A 21 -33.46 -19.45 -24.20
CA PHE A 21 -33.54 -18.87 -22.86
C PHE A 21 -34.14 -19.87 -21.87
N VAL A 22 -33.34 -20.30 -20.90
CA VAL A 22 -33.82 -20.88 -19.64
C VAL A 22 -33.49 -19.89 -18.52
N GLY A 23 -34.51 -19.14 -18.10
CA GLY A 23 -34.74 -18.72 -16.72
C GLY A 23 -33.80 -17.68 -16.10
N GLY A 24 -34.23 -16.41 -16.10
CA GLY A 24 -33.63 -15.37 -15.24
C GLY A 24 -34.26 -14.00 -15.47
N GLY A 25 -35.50 -13.80 -14.99
CA GLY A 25 -36.18 -12.51 -15.05
C GLY A 25 -35.48 -11.47 -14.18
N GLY A 26 -34.89 -10.45 -14.80
CA GLY A 26 -34.45 -9.22 -14.15
C GLY A 26 -35.60 -8.19 -14.09
N PRO A 27 -35.62 -7.29 -13.09
CA PRO A 27 -36.74 -6.39 -12.86
C PRO A 27 -36.82 -5.29 -13.93
N ALA A 28 -38.05 -5.00 -14.38
CA ALA A 28 -38.35 -3.90 -15.28
C ALA A 28 -38.18 -2.54 -14.58
N LEU A 29 -37.57 -1.59 -15.29
CA LEU A 29 -37.44 -0.19 -14.90
C LEU A 29 -38.82 0.48 -14.92
N GLY A 30 -39.55 0.39 -13.81
CA GLY A 30 -40.89 1.00 -13.66
C GLY A 30 -41.69 0.57 -12.44
N ALA A 31 -41.25 -0.42 -11.66
CA ALA A 31 -41.95 -0.84 -10.45
C ALA A 31 -41.31 -0.24 -9.18
N ALA A 32 -42.09 0.48 -8.38
CA ALA A 32 -41.70 0.87 -7.04
C ALA A 32 -41.67 -0.38 -6.13
N ALA A 33 -40.51 -0.69 -5.57
CA ALA A 33 -40.38 -1.74 -4.56
C ALA A 33 -40.55 -1.14 -3.16
N SER A 34 -41.67 -1.45 -2.52
CA SER A 34 -41.89 -1.21 -1.08
C SER A 34 -41.71 -2.54 -0.33
N ALA A 35 -40.73 -2.61 0.57
CA ALA A 35 -40.54 -3.76 1.45
C ALA A 35 -41.43 -3.59 2.70
N THR A 36 -42.41 -4.48 2.87
CA THR A 36 -43.19 -4.62 4.10
C THR A 36 -42.51 -5.64 5.02
N ALA A 37 -42.18 -5.22 6.24
CA ALA A 37 -41.54 -6.06 7.25
C ALA A 37 -42.57 -6.98 7.92
N ALA A 38 -43.00 -8.06 7.26
CA ALA A 38 -43.85 -9.07 7.88
C ALA A 38 -43.82 -10.42 7.14
N GLU A 39 -42.66 -11.07 7.03
CA GLU A 39 -42.55 -12.54 6.99
C GLU A 39 -41.08 -12.97 7.06
N ILE A 40 -40.63 -13.36 8.24
CA ILE A 40 -39.34 -14.03 8.42
C ILE A 40 -39.63 -15.52 8.56
N ARG A 41 -39.43 -16.30 7.50
CA ARG A 41 -39.22 -17.75 7.64
C ARG A 41 -37.75 -18.00 7.95
N VAL A 42 -37.46 -18.30 9.21
CA VAL A 42 -36.13 -18.62 9.74
C VAL A 42 -35.76 -20.07 9.41
N PRO A 43 -34.52 -20.39 8.98
CA PRO A 43 -34.05 -21.77 9.01
C PRO A 43 -33.76 -22.21 10.46
N VAL A 44 -34.36 -23.33 10.87
CA VAL A 44 -34.16 -23.94 12.20
C VAL A 44 -32.77 -24.55 12.28
N PHE A 45 -31.88 -23.95 13.07
CA PHE A 45 -30.69 -24.60 13.61
C PHE A 45 -30.91 -24.85 15.11
N ALA A 46 -30.76 -26.10 15.54
CA ALA A 46 -30.85 -26.51 16.93
C ALA A 46 -29.54 -26.19 17.67
N SER A 47 -29.55 -25.18 18.54
CA SER A 47 -28.63 -25.03 19.69
C SER A 47 -29.18 -23.94 20.63
N PRO A 48 -29.08 -24.10 21.97
CA PRO A 48 -29.72 -23.19 22.92
C PRO A 48 -29.05 -21.81 22.95
N VAL A 49 -29.87 -20.77 23.00
CA VAL A 49 -29.45 -19.36 23.11
C VAL A 49 -29.02 -19.07 24.54
N ALA A 50 -27.71 -18.93 24.77
CA ALA A 50 -27.19 -18.35 26.00
C ALA A 50 -27.42 -16.82 25.99
N ARG A 51 -28.14 -16.33 26.99
CA ARG A 51 -28.43 -14.91 27.21
C ARG A 51 -27.16 -14.20 27.69
N ALA A 52 -26.47 -13.47 26.81
CA ALA A 52 -25.29 -12.68 27.20
C ALA A 52 -25.70 -11.25 27.59
N ALA A 53 -25.35 -10.87 28.82
CA ALA A 53 -25.62 -9.58 29.44
C ALA A 53 -24.91 -8.41 28.75
N ARG A 54 -25.53 -7.22 28.74
CA ARG A 54 -24.87 -5.96 28.38
C ARG A 54 -23.91 -5.55 29.50
N ALA A 55 -22.60 -5.61 29.24
CA ALA A 55 -21.58 -5.01 30.10
C ALA A 55 -21.09 -3.71 29.46
N THR A 56 -21.34 -2.58 30.12
CA THR A 56 -20.75 -1.27 29.79
C THR A 56 -19.31 -1.28 30.28
N VAL A 57 -18.34 -1.19 29.37
CA VAL A 57 -16.91 -1.09 29.70
C VAL A 57 -16.46 0.35 29.47
N GLN A 58 -15.97 1.02 30.52
CA GLN A 58 -15.36 2.34 30.40
C GLN A 58 -14.01 2.23 29.70
N ILE A 59 -13.85 3.01 28.62
CA ILE A 59 -12.65 3.06 27.79
C ILE A 59 -11.71 4.13 28.37
N SER A 60 -10.49 3.73 28.72
CA SER A 60 -9.43 4.66 29.18
C SER A 60 -8.56 5.07 28.00
N VAL A 61 -8.40 6.39 27.82
CA VAL A 61 -7.62 7.02 26.74
C VAL A 61 -6.14 7.06 27.17
N PRO A 62 -5.17 6.64 26.33
CA PRO A 62 -3.76 6.77 26.70
C PRO A 62 -3.36 8.25 26.82
N GLY A 63 -2.76 8.60 27.96
CA GLY A 63 -2.27 9.96 28.24
C GLY A 63 -1.11 10.37 27.33
N ILE A 64 -0.96 11.68 27.15
CA ILE A 64 -0.01 12.37 26.26
C ILE A 64 1.42 11.83 26.38
N ASP A 65 1.83 11.37 27.58
CA ASP A 65 3.16 10.81 27.84
C ASP A 65 3.45 9.51 27.06
N ALA A 66 2.44 8.70 26.74
CA ALA A 66 2.61 7.50 25.92
C ALA A 66 2.85 7.83 24.44
N ILE A 67 2.27 8.94 23.97
CA ILE A 67 2.49 9.46 22.61
C ILE A 67 3.90 10.05 22.52
N VAL A 68 4.31 10.85 23.50
CA VAL A 68 5.64 11.47 23.56
C VAL A 68 6.74 10.42 23.75
N SER A 69 6.54 9.43 24.63
CA SER A 69 7.49 8.33 24.85
C SER A 69 7.63 7.44 23.61
N ARG A 70 6.54 7.14 22.90
CA ARG A 70 6.59 6.39 21.64
C ARG A 70 7.27 7.21 20.54
N ALA A 71 7.06 8.52 20.47
CA ALA A 71 7.77 9.39 19.53
C ALA A 71 9.26 9.46 19.85
N ALA A 72 9.65 9.57 21.13
CA ALA A 72 11.03 9.57 21.57
C ALA A 72 11.73 8.22 21.33
N HIS A 73 11.07 7.11 21.62
CA HIS A 73 11.61 5.76 21.38
C HIS A 73 11.72 5.46 19.87
N THR A 74 10.81 6.00 19.05
CA THR A 74 10.91 5.94 17.60
C THR A 74 12.06 6.80 17.09
N ALA A 75 12.23 8.00 17.64
CA ALA A 75 13.33 8.89 17.29
C ALA A 75 14.70 8.32 17.70
N ASP A 76 14.79 7.65 18.85
CA ASP A 76 16.02 6.99 19.29
C ASP A 76 16.31 5.70 18.50
N TYR A 77 15.28 4.92 18.17
CA TYR A 77 15.42 3.75 17.28
C TYR A 77 15.92 4.15 15.89
N LEU A 78 15.41 5.26 15.34
CA LEU A 78 15.87 5.82 14.05
C LEU A 78 17.31 6.38 14.10
N LYS A 79 17.87 6.66 15.29
CA LYS A 79 19.29 7.06 15.43
C LYS A 79 20.24 5.87 15.42
N THR A 80 19.77 4.69 15.85
CA THR A 80 20.53 3.43 15.86
C THR A 80 20.33 2.59 14.60
N ASP A 81 19.37 2.94 13.76
CA ASP A 81 19.09 2.28 12.48
C ASP A 81 20.08 2.76 11.40
N THR A 82 21.26 2.15 11.40
CA THR A 82 22.29 2.36 10.37
C THR A 82 21.85 1.93 8.97
N GLU A 83 20.77 1.14 8.85
CA GLU A 83 20.21 0.61 7.59
C GLU A 83 19.37 1.64 6.82
N HIS A 84 19.03 2.79 7.43
CA HIS A 84 18.20 3.86 6.85
C HIS A 84 18.96 5.18 6.59
N LEU A 85 20.28 5.18 6.73
CA LEU A 85 21.14 6.36 6.54
C LEU A 85 21.18 6.87 5.08
N GLY A 86 20.69 6.10 4.11
CA GLY A 86 20.51 6.53 2.72
C GLY A 86 19.45 7.62 2.52
N GLN A 87 18.64 7.93 3.55
CA GLN A 87 17.59 8.95 3.50
C GLN A 87 17.88 10.12 4.45
N LYS A 88 18.99 10.83 4.23
CA LYS A 88 19.23 12.12 4.92
C LYS A 88 17.96 13.00 4.82
N PRO A 89 17.48 13.60 5.92
CA PRO A 89 16.39 14.57 5.88
C PRO A 89 16.74 15.69 4.91
N VAL A 90 15.93 15.89 3.88
CA VAL A 90 15.98 17.11 3.07
C VAL A 90 15.56 18.27 3.98
N PRO A 91 16.27 19.41 4.01
CA PRO A 91 15.94 20.54 4.87
C PRO A 91 14.48 20.97 4.70
N VAL A 92 13.73 20.97 5.81
CA VAL A 92 12.36 21.46 5.89
C VAL A 92 12.39 23.00 5.83
N PRO A 93 11.60 23.66 4.98
CA PRO A 93 11.42 25.12 5.06
C PRO A 93 10.84 25.48 6.44
N VAL A 94 11.58 26.28 7.22
CA VAL A 94 11.16 26.71 8.56
C VAL A 94 10.01 27.70 8.43
N VAL A 95 8.81 27.30 8.83
CA VAL A 95 7.71 28.23 9.11
C VAL A 95 7.81 28.61 10.59
N VAL A 96 8.19 29.84 10.87
CA VAL A 96 8.26 30.39 12.23
C VAL A 96 6.83 30.65 12.73
N VAL A 97 6.39 29.92 13.75
CA VAL A 97 5.14 30.20 14.47
C VAL A 97 5.49 30.66 15.90
N PRO A 98 4.86 31.74 16.42
CA PRO A 98 5.13 32.24 17.77
C PRO A 98 4.73 31.25 18.89
N PRO A 99 5.33 31.35 20.09
CA PRO A 99 5.21 30.34 21.15
C PRO A 99 3.85 30.36 21.87
N ALA A 100 3.34 29.16 22.18
CA ALA A 100 2.12 28.93 22.95
C ALA A 100 2.39 28.83 24.48
N PRO A 101 1.42 29.20 25.34
CA PRO A 101 1.57 29.26 26.80
C PRO A 101 1.56 27.87 27.49
N PRO A 102 2.05 27.78 28.76
CA PRO A 102 2.36 26.50 29.41
C PRO A 102 1.13 25.80 30.02
N ALA A 103 1.15 24.46 30.01
CA ALA A 103 0.11 23.59 30.57
C ALA A 103 0.52 22.97 31.94
N PRO A 104 -0.44 22.64 32.83
CA PRO A 104 -0.20 22.16 34.21
C PRO A 104 0.04 20.63 34.30
N PRO A 105 0.49 20.10 35.46
CA PRO A 105 1.14 18.78 35.54
C PRO A 105 0.21 17.58 35.67
N ALA A 106 0.65 16.46 35.08
CA ALA A 106 -0.03 15.17 34.99
C ALA A 106 0.17 14.27 36.22
N SER A 107 -0.81 13.42 36.51
CA SER A 107 -0.69 12.30 37.45
C SER A 107 -0.80 10.94 36.73
N ARG A 108 0.22 10.10 36.98
CA ARG A 108 0.43 8.72 36.50
C ARG A 108 -0.60 7.75 37.07
N THR A 109 -0.80 6.60 36.41
CA THR A 109 -0.43 5.26 36.91
C THR A 109 -0.45 4.25 35.75
N VAL A 110 0.37 3.19 35.88
CA VAL A 110 0.95 2.30 34.86
C VAL A 110 0.29 0.91 34.88
N SER A 111 0.29 0.20 33.74
CA SER A 111 0.80 -1.19 33.55
C SER A 111 -0.11 -2.19 32.80
N GLY A 112 0.46 -2.97 31.87
CA GLY A 112 -0.09 -4.25 31.38
C GLY A 112 0.15 -4.59 29.89
N HIS A 113 1.09 -5.51 29.62
CA HIS A 113 1.53 -5.98 28.28
C HIS A 113 0.65 -7.08 27.65
N ARG A 114 0.44 -7.05 26.32
CA ARG A 114 0.27 -8.26 25.47
C ARG A 114 0.63 -7.97 24.02
N ALA A 115 1.37 -8.88 23.39
CA ALA A 115 1.70 -8.85 21.97
C ALA A 115 0.43 -8.98 21.09
N THR A 116 0.29 -8.07 20.12
CA THR A 116 -0.78 -8.04 19.11
C THR A 116 -0.18 -7.73 17.73
N PRO A 117 -0.81 -8.19 16.63
CA PRO A 117 -0.28 -8.01 15.29
C PRO A 117 -0.20 -6.53 14.95
N SER A 118 0.88 -6.14 14.25
CA SER A 118 1.27 -4.75 13.94
C SER A 118 0.35 -4.04 12.93
N ALA A 119 -0.96 -4.16 13.09
CA ALA A 119 -1.95 -3.44 12.31
C ALA A 119 -2.26 -2.09 12.99
N ALA A 120 -2.07 -1.00 12.24
CA ALA A 120 -2.87 0.21 12.42
C ALA A 120 -2.76 0.99 13.75
N SER A 121 -1.60 1.07 14.41
CA SER A 121 -1.46 2.00 15.54
C SER A 121 -1.63 3.45 15.05
N GLY A 122 -2.76 4.08 15.38
CA GLY A 122 -3.12 5.43 14.93
C GLY A 122 -4.35 5.49 14.03
N THR A 123 -4.85 4.39 13.43
CA THR A 123 -6.02 4.49 12.53
C THR A 123 -7.30 4.77 13.29
N ALA A 124 -7.52 4.09 14.42
CA ALA A 124 -8.67 4.33 15.28
C ALA A 124 -8.64 5.76 15.84
N GLU A 125 -7.47 6.23 16.24
CA GLU A 125 -7.23 7.57 16.74
C GLU A 125 -7.47 8.62 15.64
N ARG A 126 -6.97 8.42 14.42
CA ARG A 126 -7.24 9.31 13.28
C ARG A 126 -8.72 9.37 12.93
N ARG A 127 -9.40 8.22 12.96
CA ARG A 127 -10.84 8.15 12.73
C ARG A 127 -11.61 8.89 13.82
N ALA A 128 -11.25 8.69 15.08
CA ALA A 128 -11.87 9.39 16.21
C ALA A 128 -11.63 10.91 16.11
N ALA A 129 -10.41 11.34 15.74
CA ALA A 129 -10.09 12.75 15.54
C ALA A 129 -10.92 13.38 14.41
N ALA A 130 -11.08 12.69 13.27
CA ALA A 130 -11.93 13.16 12.18
C ALA A 130 -13.39 13.33 12.62
N VAL A 131 -13.94 12.33 13.32
CA VAL A 131 -15.31 12.39 13.86
C VAL A 131 -15.46 13.53 14.87
N ALA A 132 -14.46 13.76 15.72
CA ALA A 132 -14.48 14.86 16.70
C ALA A 132 -14.53 16.25 16.04
N THR A 133 -14.00 16.40 14.81
CA THR A 133 -14.11 17.62 14.01
C THR A 133 -15.31 17.59 13.04
N GLY A 134 -16.27 16.68 13.22
CA GLY A 134 -17.45 16.54 12.35
C GLY A 134 -17.14 16.08 10.92
N SER A 135 -15.94 15.54 10.67
CA SER A 135 -15.44 15.14 9.37
C SER A 135 -15.33 13.61 9.23
N GLY A 136 -15.36 13.12 7.98
CA GLY A 136 -15.05 11.71 7.66
C GLY A 136 -13.56 11.50 7.38
N CYS A 137 -13.14 10.24 7.29
CA CYS A 137 -11.81 9.93 6.78
C CYS A 137 -11.68 10.33 5.30
N PRO A 138 -10.49 10.77 4.84
CA PRO A 138 -10.30 11.12 3.44
C PRO A 138 -10.61 9.96 2.49
N GLY A 139 -11.22 10.27 1.35
CA GLY A 139 -11.40 9.31 0.26
C GLY A 139 -10.09 8.97 -0.44
N SER A 140 -10.09 7.86 -1.18
CA SER A 140 -8.98 7.50 -2.07
C SER A 140 -8.96 8.43 -3.28
N ALA A 141 -7.81 9.02 -3.59
CA ALA A 141 -7.62 9.84 -4.80
C ALA A 141 -7.34 9.01 -6.06
N GLY A 142 -7.48 7.69 -6.01
CA GLY A 142 -7.13 6.79 -7.11
C GLY A 142 -5.61 6.64 -7.28
N GLY A 143 -5.20 6.12 -8.44
CA GLY A 143 -3.79 5.93 -8.82
C GLY A 143 -3.40 6.77 -10.03
N GLY A 144 -2.11 6.75 -10.37
CA GLY A 144 -1.55 7.46 -11.51
C GLY A 144 -0.10 7.04 -11.77
N GLY A 145 0.60 7.87 -12.54
CA GLY A 145 1.99 7.65 -12.93
C GLY A 145 2.16 6.84 -14.22
N SER A 146 3.36 6.92 -14.77
CA SER A 146 3.81 6.17 -15.93
C SER A 146 5.28 5.81 -15.77
N ALA A 147 5.70 4.78 -16.51
CA ALA A 147 7.07 4.31 -16.53
C ALA A 147 7.45 3.86 -17.95
N PRO A 148 8.73 3.93 -18.34
CA PRO A 148 9.17 3.68 -19.70
C PRO A 148 9.10 2.21 -20.13
N GLY A 149 8.99 1.25 -19.19
CA GLY A 149 8.99 -0.17 -19.53
C GLY A 149 10.30 -0.64 -20.17
N ARG A 150 11.44 -0.07 -19.77
CA ARG A 150 12.74 -0.38 -20.36
C ARG A 150 13.22 -1.77 -19.95
N THR A 151 14.08 -2.37 -20.77
CA THR A 151 14.82 -3.59 -20.44
C THR A 151 16.27 -3.22 -20.16
N SER A 152 16.87 -3.87 -19.16
CA SER A 152 18.29 -3.73 -18.83
C SER A 152 19.21 -4.39 -19.88
N GLY A 153 20.52 -4.14 -19.77
CA GLY A 153 21.51 -4.76 -20.65
C GLY A 153 21.58 -6.28 -20.51
N GLY A 154 21.31 -6.81 -19.32
CA GLY A 154 21.22 -8.25 -19.03
C GLY A 154 19.87 -8.88 -19.37
N GLY A 155 18.91 -8.13 -19.95
CA GLY A 155 17.62 -8.66 -20.38
C GLY A 155 16.52 -8.67 -19.30
N VAL A 156 16.79 -8.16 -18.09
CA VAL A 156 15.78 -8.00 -17.04
C VAL A 156 14.79 -6.91 -17.42
N ALA A 157 13.49 -7.21 -17.35
CA ALA A 157 12.42 -6.25 -17.68
C ALA A 157 12.22 -5.25 -16.52
N GLY A 158 12.05 -3.98 -16.85
CA GLY A 158 11.88 -2.89 -15.89
C GLY A 158 10.43 -2.52 -15.61
N THR A 159 10.27 -1.35 -15.00
CA THR A 159 9.03 -0.82 -14.45
C THR A 159 8.09 -0.48 -15.59
N THR A 160 6.91 -1.10 -15.60
CA THR A 160 5.86 -0.79 -16.56
C THR A 160 4.91 0.27 -16.01
N SER A 161 4.15 0.91 -16.91
CA SER A 161 3.08 1.81 -16.47
C SER A 161 1.98 1.06 -15.69
N GLY A 162 1.77 -0.24 -15.94
CA GLY A 162 0.85 -1.06 -15.16
C GLY A 162 1.31 -1.27 -13.71
N ASP A 163 2.63 -1.40 -13.49
CA ASP A 163 3.19 -1.56 -12.15
C ASP A 163 2.95 -0.31 -11.29
N ILE A 164 3.27 0.88 -11.81
CA ILE A 164 3.08 2.13 -11.04
C ILE A 164 1.60 2.48 -10.85
N GLN A 165 0.74 2.18 -11.82
CA GLN A 165 -0.71 2.40 -11.70
C GLN A 165 -1.34 1.47 -10.66
N SER A 166 -0.98 0.18 -10.68
CA SER A 166 -1.46 -0.78 -9.69
C SER A 166 -0.93 -0.46 -8.28
N PHE A 167 0.35 -0.07 -8.17
CA PHE A 167 0.95 0.39 -6.91
C PHE A 167 0.25 1.62 -6.36
N SER A 168 0.12 2.69 -7.15
CA SER A 168 -0.42 3.97 -6.68
C SER A 168 -1.89 3.88 -6.27
N ALA A 169 -2.70 3.12 -7.02
CA ALA A 169 -4.08 2.86 -6.68
C ALA A 169 -4.21 2.12 -5.33
N ALA A 170 -3.43 1.05 -5.13
CA ALA A 170 -3.41 0.31 -3.88
C ALA A 170 -2.87 1.15 -2.72
N TYR A 171 -1.80 1.92 -2.96
CA TYR A 171 -1.18 2.80 -1.98
C TYR A 171 -2.18 3.83 -1.43
N ASN A 172 -2.91 4.53 -2.30
CA ASN A 172 -3.92 5.49 -1.87
C ASN A 172 -5.16 4.83 -1.25
N ALA A 173 -5.56 3.64 -1.72
CA ALA A 173 -6.62 2.87 -1.07
C ALA A 173 -6.25 2.49 0.37
N ILE A 174 -5.01 2.04 0.60
CA ILE A 174 -4.48 1.74 1.94
C ILE A 174 -4.47 3.01 2.80
N ARG A 175 -4.04 4.15 2.25
CA ARG A 175 -4.06 5.44 2.98
C ARG A 175 -5.47 5.83 3.40
N ALA A 176 -6.42 5.81 2.48
CA ALA A 176 -7.82 6.13 2.74
C ALA A 176 -8.43 5.19 3.79
N ALA A 177 -8.21 3.88 3.66
CA ALA A 177 -8.67 2.88 4.63
C ALA A 177 -8.13 3.14 6.05
N ASN A 178 -6.96 3.76 6.14
CA ASN A 178 -6.29 4.08 7.40
C ASN A 178 -6.43 5.55 7.82
N CYS A 179 -7.39 6.28 7.23
CA CYS A 179 -7.68 7.68 7.52
C CYS A 179 -6.46 8.59 7.36
N LEU A 180 -5.63 8.31 6.36
CA LEU A 180 -4.51 9.13 5.94
C LEU A 180 -4.90 9.93 4.69
N PRO A 181 -4.46 11.19 4.53
CA PRO A 181 -4.68 11.95 3.30
C PRO A 181 -4.04 11.24 2.11
N SER A 182 -4.76 11.12 1.00
CA SER A 182 -4.23 10.53 -0.23
C SER A 182 -3.07 11.37 -0.81
N ILE A 183 -2.20 10.72 -1.55
CA ILE A 183 -1.21 11.40 -2.40
C ILE A 183 -1.90 11.77 -3.73
N PRO A 184 -1.72 12.98 -4.26
CA PRO A 184 -2.25 13.35 -5.58
C PRO A 184 -1.81 12.34 -6.65
N ALA A 185 -2.71 11.96 -7.56
CA ALA A 185 -2.42 10.94 -8.58
C ALA A 185 -1.21 11.30 -9.46
N GLY A 186 -0.98 12.59 -9.73
CA GLY A 186 0.18 13.08 -10.49
C GLY A 186 1.52 13.05 -9.75
N ASN A 187 1.52 12.68 -8.47
CA ASN A 187 2.71 12.66 -7.63
C ASN A 187 3.31 11.25 -7.44
N PHE A 188 2.78 10.24 -8.13
CA PHE A 188 3.42 8.93 -8.24
C PHE A 188 4.37 8.94 -9.43
N ARG A 189 5.68 8.80 -9.18
CA ARG A 189 6.73 9.00 -10.16
C ARG A 189 7.58 7.76 -10.32
N TYR A 190 7.87 7.40 -11.57
CA TYR A 190 8.94 6.46 -11.87
C TYR A 190 10.29 7.02 -11.41
N ASP A 191 11.14 6.18 -10.85
CA ASP A 191 12.50 6.54 -10.42
C ASP A 191 13.53 5.65 -11.09
N SER A 192 14.22 6.20 -12.08
CA SER A 192 15.24 5.49 -12.86
C SER A 192 16.47 5.11 -12.03
N CYS A 193 16.77 5.85 -10.96
CA CYS A 193 17.89 5.56 -10.09
C CYS A 193 17.60 4.33 -9.21
N MET A 194 16.39 4.23 -8.65
CA MET A 194 15.96 3.01 -7.94
C MET A 194 15.86 1.82 -8.90
N GLU A 195 15.36 2.01 -10.12
CA GLU A 195 15.32 0.90 -11.09
C GLU A 195 16.70 0.40 -11.48
N GLN A 196 17.69 1.30 -11.64
CA GLN A 196 19.07 0.90 -11.88
C GLN A 196 19.61 0.01 -10.76
N ARG A 197 19.26 0.31 -9.50
CA ARG A 197 19.63 -0.52 -8.35
C ARG A 197 18.97 -1.90 -8.41
N LEU A 198 17.70 -1.97 -8.80
CA LEU A 198 16.97 -3.24 -8.94
C LEU A 198 17.51 -4.10 -10.10
N PHE A 199 17.87 -3.48 -11.23
CA PHE A 199 18.57 -4.19 -12.31
C PHE A 199 19.91 -4.73 -11.84
N TRP A 200 20.69 -3.93 -11.13
CA TRP A 200 21.96 -4.39 -10.57
C TRP A 200 21.79 -5.63 -9.68
N MET A 201 20.73 -5.66 -8.84
CA MET A 201 20.43 -6.85 -8.02
C MET A 201 19.97 -8.04 -8.88
N ALA A 202 19.10 -7.80 -9.85
CA ALA A 202 18.53 -8.85 -10.70
C ALA A 202 19.53 -9.42 -11.72
N GLU A 203 20.61 -8.69 -11.99
CA GLU A 203 21.68 -9.11 -12.88
C GLU A 203 22.81 -9.85 -12.16
N ASP A 204 22.69 -10.13 -10.87
CA ASP A 204 23.67 -10.95 -10.15
C ASP A 204 23.70 -12.38 -10.71
N PRO A 205 24.86 -12.93 -11.12
CA PRO A 205 24.90 -14.25 -11.77
C PRO A 205 24.71 -15.43 -10.80
N SER A 206 24.52 -15.18 -9.51
CA SER A 206 24.25 -16.23 -8.53
C SER A 206 22.88 -16.87 -8.77
N THR A 207 22.79 -18.19 -8.55
CA THR A 207 21.51 -18.90 -8.53
C THR A 207 20.78 -18.73 -7.20
N ASP A 208 21.40 -18.11 -6.19
CA ASP A 208 20.74 -17.77 -4.92
C ASP A 208 19.98 -16.44 -5.09
N PRO A 209 18.63 -16.42 -5.02
CA PRO A 209 17.83 -15.20 -5.17
C PRO A 209 18.07 -14.17 -4.05
N MET A 210 18.72 -14.57 -2.95
CA MET A 210 19.13 -13.66 -1.87
C MET A 210 20.52 -13.05 -2.09
N SER A 211 21.27 -13.52 -3.09
CA SER A 211 22.54 -12.91 -3.46
C SER A 211 22.32 -11.52 -4.03
N ALA A 212 23.21 -10.59 -3.69
CA ALA A 212 23.10 -9.15 -3.95
C ALA A 212 21.84 -8.46 -3.36
N TRP A 213 20.87 -9.20 -2.81
CA TRP A 213 19.63 -8.65 -2.26
C TRP A 213 19.92 -7.78 -1.03
N GLY A 214 19.54 -6.51 -1.12
CA GLY A 214 19.61 -5.61 0.03
C GLY A 214 19.80 -4.14 -0.32
N HIS A 215 19.84 -3.34 0.74
CA HIS A 215 20.13 -1.91 0.70
C HIS A 215 21.54 -1.62 0.17
N LEU A 216 21.84 -0.34 -0.05
CA LEU A 216 23.18 0.08 -0.46
C LEU A 216 24.23 -0.45 0.52
N GLY A 217 25.24 -1.12 -0.01
CA GLY A 217 26.25 -1.85 0.78
C GLY A 217 26.20 -3.36 0.57
N SER A 218 25.11 -3.92 0.03
CA SER A 218 25.13 -5.29 -0.48
C SER A 218 26.11 -5.43 -1.65
N VAL A 219 26.62 -6.64 -1.82
CA VAL A 219 27.66 -6.96 -2.81
C VAL A 219 27.14 -8.06 -3.73
N ARG A 220 27.42 -7.94 -5.03
CA ARG A 220 27.15 -9.00 -6.01
C ARG A 220 28.19 -10.11 -5.92
N SER A 221 27.78 -11.31 -6.28
CA SER A 221 28.62 -12.50 -6.33
C SER A 221 29.82 -12.36 -7.29
N ASP A 222 29.67 -11.56 -8.34
CA ASP A 222 30.72 -11.27 -9.32
C ASP A 222 31.57 -10.03 -9.00
N GLY A 223 31.32 -9.38 -7.87
CA GLY A 223 32.09 -8.20 -7.42
C GLY A 223 31.78 -6.92 -8.19
N VAL A 224 30.77 -6.89 -9.08
CA VAL A 224 30.38 -5.65 -9.76
C VAL A 224 29.92 -4.61 -8.72
N PRO A 225 30.49 -3.39 -8.71
CA PRO A 225 30.16 -2.36 -7.72
C PRO A 225 28.67 -1.97 -7.72
N SER A 226 28.15 -1.68 -6.53
CA SER A 226 26.77 -1.20 -6.35
C SER A 226 26.50 0.09 -7.12
N VAL A 227 25.35 0.15 -7.81
CA VAL A 227 24.86 1.34 -8.53
C VAL A 227 23.39 1.63 -8.21
N GLY A 228 22.94 2.84 -8.55
CA GLY A 228 21.55 3.29 -8.37
C GLY A 228 21.26 3.85 -6.97
N CYS A 229 19.97 4.02 -6.68
CA CYS A 229 19.46 4.64 -5.46
C CYS A 229 18.72 3.64 -4.58
N ASP A 230 18.72 3.89 -3.28
CA ASP A 230 18.02 3.07 -2.29
C ASP A 230 16.54 3.45 -2.13
N GLY A 231 15.78 2.56 -1.51
CA GLY A 231 14.38 2.72 -1.15
C GLY A 231 13.90 1.59 -0.25
N ASN A 232 12.63 1.59 0.10
CA ASN A 232 12.01 0.42 0.73
C ASN A 232 11.98 -0.71 -0.29
N LEU A 233 12.60 -1.84 0.03
CA LEU A 233 12.69 -2.99 -0.87
C LEU A 233 11.57 -4.00 -0.57
N ALA A 234 11.04 -4.62 -1.62
CA ALA A 234 10.18 -5.78 -1.54
C ALA A 234 10.40 -6.66 -2.76
N GLY A 235 10.28 -7.98 -2.61
CA GLY A 235 10.46 -8.90 -3.73
C GLY A 235 9.75 -10.23 -3.55
N GLY A 236 9.94 -11.10 -4.54
CA GLY A 236 9.38 -12.44 -4.58
C GLY A 236 8.43 -12.68 -5.76
N THR A 237 8.03 -13.96 -5.87
CA THR A 237 7.17 -14.47 -6.95
C THR A 237 5.71 -14.03 -6.79
N GLY A 238 5.07 -13.70 -7.92
CA GLY A 238 3.64 -13.37 -7.99
C GLY A 238 3.29 -11.97 -7.46
N ASN A 239 4.32 -11.14 -7.24
CA ASN A 239 4.11 -9.77 -6.80
C ASN A 239 3.69 -8.86 -7.96
N THR A 240 2.87 -7.87 -7.64
CA THR A 240 2.51 -6.74 -8.49
C THR A 240 2.75 -5.45 -7.72
N GLY A 241 2.61 -4.29 -8.39
CA GLY A 241 2.63 -2.99 -7.69
C GLY A 241 1.66 -2.94 -6.49
N ALA A 242 0.47 -3.51 -6.64
CA ALA A 242 -0.52 -3.56 -5.57
C ALA A 242 -0.09 -4.46 -4.39
N THR A 243 0.49 -5.63 -4.66
CA THR A 243 0.89 -6.54 -3.58
C THR A 243 2.10 -6.00 -2.80
N VAL A 244 3.05 -5.33 -3.45
CA VAL A 244 4.19 -4.71 -2.76
C VAL A 244 3.77 -3.50 -1.92
N ALA A 245 2.77 -2.73 -2.36
CA ALA A 245 2.16 -1.68 -1.53
C ALA A 245 1.62 -2.26 -0.21
N GLN A 246 0.86 -3.36 -0.29
CA GLN A 246 0.32 -4.04 0.91
C GLN A 246 1.44 -4.60 1.80
N LYS A 247 2.46 -5.25 1.22
CA LYS A 247 3.62 -5.76 1.98
C LYS A 247 4.33 -4.66 2.79
N TRP A 248 4.55 -3.49 2.18
CA TRP A 248 5.16 -2.37 2.89
C TRP A 248 4.26 -1.79 3.97
N TRP A 249 2.93 -1.80 3.79
CA TRP A 249 1.99 -1.40 4.84
C TRP A 249 2.00 -2.36 6.04
N ASP A 250 2.07 -3.66 5.78
CA ASP A 250 2.02 -4.70 6.83
C ASP A 250 3.33 -4.79 7.61
N SER A 251 4.43 -4.30 7.04
CA SER A 251 5.72 -4.21 7.71
C SER A 251 5.91 -2.85 8.39
N ALA A 252 5.98 -2.84 9.72
CA ALA A 252 6.13 -1.60 10.51
C ALA A 252 7.23 -0.63 10.04
N PRO A 253 8.50 -1.03 9.83
CA PRO A 253 9.55 -0.11 9.39
C PRO A 253 9.24 0.50 8.02
N HIS A 254 8.87 -0.34 7.04
CA HIS A 254 8.48 0.10 5.70
C HIS A 254 7.25 1.04 5.72
N ARG A 255 6.25 0.73 6.55
CA ARG A 255 5.07 1.59 6.72
C ARG A 255 5.46 2.96 7.27
N LEU A 256 6.32 3.00 8.28
CA LEU A 256 6.77 4.26 8.88
C LEU A 256 7.60 5.10 7.91
N SER A 257 8.49 4.48 7.13
CA SER A 257 9.33 5.19 6.17
C SER A 257 8.57 5.64 4.93
N LEU A 258 7.66 4.82 4.39
CA LEU A 258 6.98 5.09 3.12
C LEU A 258 5.60 5.71 3.32
N TYR A 259 4.73 5.15 4.18
CA TYR A 259 3.37 5.68 4.36
C TYR A 259 3.31 6.86 5.34
N LYS A 260 4.36 7.06 6.14
CA LYS A 260 4.49 8.18 7.08
C LYS A 260 3.18 8.45 7.86
N PRO A 261 2.60 7.46 8.57
CA PRO A 261 1.27 7.59 9.17
C PRO A 261 1.17 8.64 10.29
N SER A 262 2.31 9.14 10.78
CA SER A 262 2.44 10.22 11.77
C SER A 262 2.77 11.58 11.14
N TYR A 263 2.93 11.66 9.81
CA TYR A 263 3.19 12.94 9.14
C TYR A 263 1.94 13.82 9.18
N ALA A 264 2.08 14.98 9.81
CA ALA A 264 0.99 15.94 10.03
C ALA A 264 0.91 17.03 8.94
N GLY A 265 1.86 17.09 8.01
CA GLY A 265 1.85 18.04 6.91
C GLY A 265 0.88 17.64 5.79
N GLY A 266 0.63 18.57 4.87
CA GLY A 266 -0.16 18.30 3.67
C GLY A 266 0.58 17.37 2.69
N THR A 267 -0.17 16.58 1.93
CA THR A 267 0.36 15.66 0.91
C THR A 267 0.49 16.28 -0.50
N GLY A 268 0.10 17.54 -0.67
CA GLY A 268 0.11 18.21 -1.99
C GLY A 268 1.49 18.29 -2.65
N GLY A 269 2.55 18.51 -1.86
CA GLY A 269 3.94 18.53 -2.33
C GLY A 269 4.70 17.22 -2.12
N VAL A 270 4.01 16.14 -1.75
CA VAL A 270 4.63 14.83 -1.52
C VAL A 270 4.63 14.03 -2.81
N CYS A 271 5.78 13.47 -3.14
CA CYS A 271 5.97 12.53 -4.23
C CYS A 271 6.29 11.13 -3.70
N ILE A 272 5.66 10.12 -4.31
CA ILE A 272 6.01 8.72 -4.09
C ILE A 272 6.74 8.22 -5.32
N TYR A 273 7.99 7.89 -5.13
CA TYR A 273 8.84 7.36 -6.18
C TYR A 273 8.76 5.84 -6.15
N PHE A 274 8.70 5.21 -7.33
CA PHE A 274 8.52 3.77 -7.46
C PHE A 274 9.34 3.22 -8.62
N ALA A 275 9.90 2.03 -8.43
CA ALA A 275 10.51 1.20 -9.46
C ALA A 275 10.20 -0.28 -9.19
N MET A 276 10.11 -1.07 -10.25
CA MET A 276 9.91 -2.50 -10.20
C MET A 276 10.65 -3.18 -11.36
N THR A 277 11.25 -4.33 -11.13
CA THR A 277 11.86 -5.17 -12.17
C THR A 277 11.28 -6.57 -12.12
N HIS A 278 11.26 -7.25 -13.26
CA HIS A 278 10.65 -8.56 -13.46
C HIS A 278 11.68 -9.55 -13.99
N GLY A 279 11.77 -10.71 -13.35
CA GLY A 279 12.81 -11.71 -13.57
C GLY A 279 14.17 -11.29 -13.02
N GLY A 280 15.17 -12.02 -13.50
CA GLY A 280 16.57 -11.90 -13.12
C GLY A 280 17.36 -13.05 -13.74
N ILE A 281 18.67 -12.87 -13.81
CA ILE A 281 19.59 -13.89 -14.31
C ILE A 281 20.18 -14.65 -13.12
N PRO A 282 20.63 -15.91 -13.30
CA PRO A 282 20.55 -16.68 -14.55
C PRO A 282 19.18 -17.30 -14.85
N ASN A 283 18.28 -17.44 -13.87
CA ASN A 283 17.13 -18.33 -13.99
C ASN A 283 15.88 -17.89 -13.22
N GLU A 284 15.73 -16.60 -12.92
CA GLU A 284 14.53 -16.13 -12.25
C GLU A 284 13.40 -15.85 -13.25
N PRO A 285 12.19 -16.40 -13.02
CA PRO A 285 11.08 -16.22 -13.94
C PRO A 285 10.58 -14.77 -13.90
N HIS A 286 9.93 -14.31 -14.97
CA HIS A 286 9.29 -12.98 -15.02
C HIS A 286 8.32 -12.74 -13.84
N SER A 287 7.72 -13.78 -13.27
CA SER A 287 6.84 -13.66 -12.11
C SER A 287 7.57 -13.30 -10.81
N PHE A 288 8.89 -13.47 -10.73
CA PHE A 288 9.71 -12.96 -9.64
C PHE A 288 9.98 -11.48 -9.87
N THR A 289 9.67 -10.66 -8.88
CA THR A 289 9.88 -9.20 -9.00
C THR A 289 10.73 -8.67 -7.87
N ARG A 290 11.39 -7.55 -8.15
CA ARG A 290 12.02 -6.68 -7.15
C ARG A 290 11.38 -5.31 -7.27
N ALA A 291 11.03 -4.69 -6.16
CA ALA A 291 10.41 -3.37 -6.14
C ALA A 291 11.10 -2.48 -5.11
N ALA A 292 11.14 -1.20 -5.41
CA ALA A 292 11.65 -0.16 -4.54
C ALA A 292 10.70 1.03 -4.53
N ALA A 293 10.47 1.60 -3.35
CA ALA A 293 9.71 2.84 -3.22
C ALA A 293 10.27 3.78 -2.17
N ARG A 294 10.09 5.08 -2.35
CA ARG A 294 10.47 6.10 -1.35
C ARG A 294 9.49 7.26 -1.34
N TRP A 295 9.32 7.82 -0.13
CA TRP A 295 8.61 9.07 0.09
C TRP A 295 9.58 10.25 -0.06
N GLY A 296 9.20 11.28 -0.81
CA GLY A 296 10.01 12.48 -0.99
C GLY A 296 9.17 13.72 -1.31
N GLY A 297 9.85 14.84 -1.57
CA GLY A 297 9.23 16.05 -2.10
C GLY A 297 9.09 15.99 -3.61
N CYS A 298 8.01 16.56 -4.13
CA CYS A 298 7.95 17.06 -5.49
C CYS A 298 8.62 18.44 -5.55
#